data_AF-A0A963N1Z8-F1
#
_entry.id   AF-A0A963N1Z8-F1
#
_cell.length_a   1.000
_cell.length_b   1.000
_cell.length_c   1.000
_cell.angle_alpha   90.00
_cell.angle_beta   90.00
_cell.angle_gamma   90.00
#
_symmetry.space_group_name_H-M   'P 1'
#
loop_
_entity.id
_entity.type
_entity.pdbx_description
1 polymer ?
#
loop_
_entity_poly.entity_id
_entity_poly.type
_entity_poly.pdbx_seq_one_letter_code
_entity_poly.pdbx_strand_id
1 'polypeptide(L)'
;MHDSPPVSKVYYRPIEAAIRWAGLLKHKKEILRLISWPRHLPMTLDFPGWTELRLCTERIYDAIFNGELPYGCNGITQNDKALWDSPDLTIRHVDLKRWMRDQYPEQRPAFLFSRRERIAHPIITLETGQAMLVERKALKAELKQCRRQLEMLQEQHHVLSNQIEVTPACNEYSITNRAESTYQHIIGGMLDLMLGQSPAGTPYSCFKTQEAIVSALIAHHDGIMGITERTLNGKFAQARRRMRSLTA
;
A
#
# COMPACT_ATOMS: atom_id res chain seq x y z
N MET A 1 54.53 -13.73 -23.77
CA MET A 1 53.43 -12.76 -23.91
C MET A 1 52.15 -13.56 -24.08
N HIS A 2 51.22 -13.48 -23.13
CA HIS A 2 49.99 -14.26 -23.18
C HIS A 2 49.09 -13.70 -24.28
N ASP A 3 49.03 -14.39 -25.41
CA ASP A 3 48.14 -14.14 -26.52
C ASP A 3 46.71 -14.55 -26.12
N SER A 4 46.12 -13.78 -25.21
CA SER A 4 44.78 -14.03 -24.70
C SER A 4 43.76 -13.75 -25.82
N PRO A 5 42.90 -14.72 -26.17
CA PRO A 5 41.95 -14.53 -27.25
C PRO A 5 41.01 -13.35 -26.93
N PRO A 6 40.61 -12.55 -27.93
CA PRO A 6 39.72 -11.42 -27.70
C PRO A 6 38.41 -11.90 -27.10
N VAL A 7 37.95 -11.18 -26.07
CA VAL A 7 36.73 -11.48 -25.33
C VAL A 7 35.53 -11.45 -26.28
N SER A 8 35.45 -10.44 -27.15
CA SER A 8 34.38 -10.26 -28.14
C SER A 8 34.93 -10.15 -29.55
N LYS A 9 34.11 -10.51 -30.55
CA LYS A 9 34.36 -10.41 -31.98
C LYS A 9 33.12 -9.84 -32.68
N VAL A 10 33.29 -9.43 -33.95
CA VAL A 10 32.19 -8.96 -34.82
C VAL A 10 31.28 -10.12 -35.26
N TYR A 11 31.86 -11.31 -35.41
CA TYR A 11 31.13 -12.54 -35.73
C TYR A 11 31.86 -13.75 -35.12
N TYR A 12 31.14 -14.87 -35.02
CA TYR A 12 31.60 -16.11 -34.42
C TYR A 12 31.20 -17.31 -35.27
N ARG A 13 32.01 -18.36 -35.27
CA ARG A 13 31.52 -19.70 -35.64
C ARG A 13 30.60 -20.22 -34.52
N PRO A 14 29.59 -21.06 -34.80
CA PRO A 14 28.68 -21.58 -33.76
C PRO A 14 29.40 -22.16 -32.55
N ILE A 15 30.41 -23.01 -32.78
CA ILE A 15 31.22 -23.60 -31.70
C ILE A 15 32.01 -22.54 -30.91
N GLU A 16 32.49 -21.48 -31.56
CA GLU A 16 33.20 -20.40 -30.88
C GLU A 16 32.29 -19.55 -29.99
N ALA A 17 31.03 -19.38 -30.38
CA ALA A 17 30.02 -18.73 -29.58
C ALA A 17 29.60 -19.60 -28.39
N ALA A 18 29.38 -20.91 -28.62
CA ALA A 18 29.05 -21.86 -27.57
C ALA A 18 30.14 -21.95 -26.48
N ILE A 19 31.43 -22.03 -26.87
CA ILE A 19 32.55 -22.02 -25.91
C ILE A 19 32.54 -20.77 -25.04
N ARG A 20 32.21 -19.61 -25.62
CA ARG A 20 32.13 -18.34 -24.87
C ARG A 20 30.91 -18.26 -23.99
N TRP A 21 29.78 -18.80 -24.43
CA TRP A 21 28.55 -18.87 -23.67
C TRP A 21 28.73 -19.78 -22.45
N ALA A 22 29.30 -20.97 -22.62
CA ALA A 22 29.61 -21.91 -21.54
C ALA A 22 30.75 -21.44 -20.60
N GLY A 23 31.39 -20.29 -20.86
CA GLY A 23 32.47 -19.78 -20.02
C GLY A 23 33.82 -20.49 -20.18
N LEU A 24 33.99 -21.28 -21.25
CA LEU A 24 35.14 -22.17 -21.48
C LEU A 24 36.23 -21.56 -22.37
N LEU A 25 36.26 -20.23 -22.53
CA LEU A 25 37.18 -19.54 -23.45
C LEU A 25 38.66 -19.85 -23.18
N LYS A 26 39.04 -20.09 -21.93
CA LYS A 26 40.42 -20.47 -21.54
C LYS A 26 40.86 -21.80 -22.16
N HIS A 27 39.93 -22.75 -22.31
CA HIS A 27 40.18 -24.09 -22.83
C HIS A 27 39.87 -24.22 -24.33
N LYS A 28 39.61 -23.10 -25.03
CA LYS A 28 39.20 -23.11 -26.45
C LYS A 28 40.12 -23.98 -27.33
N LYS A 29 41.44 -23.85 -27.17
CA LYS A 29 42.41 -24.58 -28.00
C LYS A 29 42.36 -26.10 -27.76
N GLU A 30 42.16 -26.51 -26.51
CA GLU A 30 42.04 -27.93 -26.13
C GLU A 30 40.74 -28.51 -26.66
N ILE A 31 39.62 -27.81 -26.44
CA ILE A 31 38.30 -28.19 -26.92
C ILE A 31 38.31 -28.38 -28.45
N LEU A 32 38.89 -27.42 -29.20
CA LEU A 32 38.96 -27.54 -30.66
C LEU A 32 39.86 -28.67 -31.16
N ARG A 33 40.80 -29.17 -30.35
CA ARG A 33 41.60 -30.37 -30.68
C ARG A 33 40.84 -31.67 -30.44
N LEU A 34 39.95 -31.67 -29.45
CA LEU A 34 39.14 -32.83 -29.05
C LEU A 34 37.93 -33.05 -29.95
N ILE A 35 37.51 -32.03 -30.68
CA ILE A 35 36.34 -32.07 -31.55
C ILE A 35 36.77 -32.35 -33.00
N SER A 36 36.24 -33.43 -33.57
CA SER A 36 36.40 -33.70 -35.01
C SER A 36 35.49 -32.82 -35.87
N TRP A 37 34.25 -32.56 -35.42
CA TRP A 37 33.24 -31.80 -36.15
C TRP A 37 32.52 -30.77 -35.27
N PRO A 38 32.55 -29.46 -35.63
CA PRO A 38 31.95 -28.39 -34.81
C PRO A 38 30.45 -28.51 -34.55
N ARG A 39 29.72 -29.29 -35.35
CA ARG A 39 28.28 -29.53 -35.20
C ARG A 39 27.97 -30.71 -34.29
N HIS A 40 28.74 -31.79 -34.42
CA HIS A 40 28.46 -33.06 -33.75
C HIS A 40 29.50 -33.30 -32.66
N LEU A 41 29.18 -32.80 -31.47
CA LEU A 41 29.99 -33.02 -30.29
C LEU A 41 29.77 -34.44 -29.76
N PRO A 42 30.84 -35.17 -29.38
CA PRO A 42 30.74 -36.45 -28.68
C PRO A 42 29.75 -36.42 -27.51
N MET A 43 28.97 -37.49 -27.33
CA MET A 43 27.98 -37.57 -26.25
C MET A 43 28.63 -37.53 -24.87
N THR A 44 29.77 -38.18 -24.71
CA THR A 44 30.53 -38.24 -23.46
C THR A 44 31.97 -37.88 -23.75
N LEU A 45 32.49 -36.94 -22.98
CA LEU A 45 33.90 -36.57 -22.96
C LEU A 45 34.24 -36.17 -21.53
N ASP A 46 35.36 -36.67 -21.01
CA ASP A 46 35.86 -36.31 -19.68
C ASP A 46 36.45 -34.90 -19.70
N PHE A 47 35.57 -33.90 -19.75
CA PHE A 47 35.93 -32.49 -19.71
C PHE A 47 34.93 -31.69 -18.85
N PRO A 48 35.38 -30.94 -17.83
CA PRO A 48 34.49 -30.14 -17.00
C PRO A 48 33.70 -29.11 -17.81
N GLY A 49 32.37 -29.15 -17.72
CA GLY A 49 31.48 -28.25 -18.48
C GLY A 49 31.19 -28.69 -19.92
N TRP A 50 31.55 -29.92 -20.31
CA TRP A 50 31.26 -30.47 -21.62
C TRP A 50 29.76 -30.53 -21.94
N THR A 51 28.94 -30.91 -20.96
CA THR A 51 27.48 -30.97 -21.10
C THR A 51 26.88 -29.60 -21.41
N GLU A 52 27.34 -28.54 -20.73
CA GLU A 52 26.89 -27.17 -20.99
C GLU A 52 27.35 -26.69 -22.36
N LEU A 53 28.61 -26.96 -22.74
CA LEU A 53 29.11 -26.64 -24.08
C LEU A 53 28.24 -27.27 -25.17
N ARG A 54 27.89 -28.55 -25.00
CA ARG A 54 27.02 -29.28 -25.92
C ARG A 54 25.64 -28.63 -26.01
N LEU A 55 25.03 -28.35 -24.86
CA LEU A 55 23.72 -27.70 -24.81
C LEU A 55 23.73 -26.31 -25.48
N CYS A 56 24.74 -25.47 -25.23
CA CYS A 56 24.88 -24.18 -25.90
C CYS A 56 25.06 -24.34 -27.42
N THR A 57 25.81 -25.36 -27.86
CA THR A 57 26.04 -25.63 -29.28
C THR A 57 24.74 -26.07 -29.96
N GLU A 58 24.02 -27.02 -29.35
CA GLU A 58 22.73 -27.51 -29.84
C GLU A 58 21.71 -26.38 -29.95
N ARG A 59 21.58 -25.52 -28.93
CA ARG A 59 20.69 -24.35 -28.95
C ARG A 59 21.00 -23.36 -30.07
N ILE A 60 22.28 -23.09 -30.33
CA ILE A 60 22.68 -22.20 -31.42
C ILE A 60 22.30 -22.80 -32.79
N TYR A 61 22.56 -24.08 -33.01
CA TYR A 61 22.18 -24.73 -34.26
C TYR A 61 20.66 -24.86 -34.43
N ASP A 62 19.94 -25.16 -33.36
CA ASP A 62 18.48 -25.21 -33.36
C ASP A 62 17.88 -23.87 -33.81
N ALA A 63 18.36 -22.75 -33.27
CA ALA A 63 17.93 -21.41 -33.68
C ALA A 63 18.26 -21.08 -35.14
N ILE A 64 19.40 -21.57 -35.66
CA ILE A 64 19.77 -21.42 -37.09
C ILE A 64 18.80 -22.21 -37.97
N PHE A 65 18.52 -23.47 -37.62
CA PHE A 65 17.68 -24.37 -38.42
C PHE A 65 16.21 -23.93 -38.44
N ASN A 66 15.73 -23.36 -37.34
CA ASN A 66 14.37 -22.82 -37.22
C ASN A 66 14.26 -21.36 -37.71
N GLY A 67 15.35 -20.74 -38.16
CA GLY A 67 15.33 -19.39 -38.75
C GLY A 67 15.24 -18.24 -37.75
N GLU A 68 15.41 -18.50 -36.47
CA GLU A 68 15.43 -17.48 -35.41
C GLU A 68 16.75 -16.69 -35.37
N LEU A 69 17.86 -17.35 -35.74
CA LEU A 69 19.19 -16.78 -35.69
C LEU A 69 19.80 -16.65 -37.11
N PRO A 70 19.91 -15.42 -37.64
CA PRO A 70 20.54 -15.18 -38.94
C PRO A 70 22.00 -15.64 -38.99
N TYR A 71 22.39 -16.22 -40.12
CA TYR A 71 23.72 -16.79 -40.32
C TYR A 71 24.24 -16.55 -41.74
N GLY A 72 25.53 -16.80 -41.94
CA GLY A 72 26.15 -16.73 -43.25
C GLY A 72 27.63 -17.05 -43.19
N CYS A 73 28.44 -16.39 -44.01
CA CYS A 73 29.86 -16.68 -44.16
C CYS A 73 30.68 -15.39 -43.98
N ASN A 74 31.82 -15.48 -43.28
CA ASN A 74 32.72 -14.36 -43.02
C ASN A 74 32.05 -13.09 -42.45
N GLY A 75 31.01 -13.27 -41.64
CA GLY A 75 30.26 -12.15 -41.04
C GLY A 75 29.22 -11.49 -41.95
N ILE A 76 29.04 -11.98 -43.17
CA ILE A 76 27.98 -11.55 -44.09
C ILE A 76 26.80 -12.51 -43.97
N THR A 77 25.63 -11.99 -43.62
CA THR A 77 24.39 -12.76 -43.51
C THR A 77 23.91 -13.16 -44.91
N GLN A 78 23.70 -14.45 -45.13
CA GLN A 78 23.27 -15.01 -46.42
C GLN A 78 22.09 -15.98 -46.26
N ASN A 79 21.91 -16.59 -45.08
CA ASN A 79 20.87 -17.57 -44.77
C ASN A 79 20.77 -18.75 -45.76
N ASP A 80 21.91 -19.11 -46.37
CA ASP A 80 22.01 -20.23 -47.29
C ASP A 80 22.18 -21.56 -46.55
N LYS A 81 21.22 -22.47 -46.72
CA LYS A 81 21.22 -23.80 -46.08
C LYS A 81 22.44 -24.64 -46.45
N ALA A 82 23.09 -24.39 -47.58
CA ALA A 82 24.35 -25.06 -47.95
C ALA A 82 25.46 -24.82 -46.92
N LEU A 83 25.39 -23.72 -46.16
CA LEU A 83 26.37 -23.38 -45.14
C LEU A 83 26.18 -24.15 -43.84
N TRP A 84 25.07 -24.88 -43.65
CA TRP A 84 24.81 -25.56 -42.40
C TRP A 84 25.99 -26.45 -42.00
N ASP A 85 26.52 -27.23 -42.94
CA ASP A 85 27.62 -28.19 -42.71
C ASP A 85 29.01 -27.58 -42.93
N SER A 86 29.05 -26.32 -43.35
CA SER A 86 30.30 -25.64 -43.67
C SER A 86 31.05 -25.21 -42.41
N PRO A 87 32.38 -25.42 -42.34
CA PRO A 87 33.20 -24.87 -41.26
C PRO A 87 33.25 -23.33 -41.29
N ASP A 88 32.85 -22.70 -42.40
CA ASP A 88 32.83 -21.25 -42.59
C ASP A 88 31.52 -20.60 -42.17
N LEU A 89 30.58 -21.38 -41.63
CA LEU A 89 29.37 -20.89 -41.00
C LEU A 89 29.71 -19.89 -39.88
N THR A 90 29.15 -18.70 -39.99
CA THR A 90 29.33 -17.60 -39.04
C THR A 90 28.00 -16.97 -38.67
N ILE A 91 27.96 -16.45 -37.44
CA ILE A 91 26.84 -15.72 -36.86
C ILE A 91 27.39 -14.36 -36.43
N ARG A 92 26.70 -13.27 -36.77
CA ARG A 92 27.12 -11.93 -36.34
C ARG A 92 26.87 -11.74 -34.85
N HIS A 93 27.74 -10.98 -34.20
CA HIS A 93 27.60 -10.62 -32.79
C HIS A 93 26.23 -9.99 -32.49
N VAL A 94 25.81 -9.05 -33.33
CA VAL A 94 24.57 -8.28 -33.12
C VAL A 94 23.35 -9.20 -33.16
N ASP A 95 23.33 -10.16 -34.09
CA ASP A 95 22.22 -11.08 -34.25
C ASP A 95 22.17 -12.08 -33.09
N LEU A 96 23.32 -12.66 -32.71
CA LEU A 96 23.43 -13.54 -31.55
C LEU A 96 23.03 -12.82 -30.25
N LYS A 97 23.45 -11.57 -30.07
CA LYS A 97 23.08 -10.75 -28.91
C LYS A 97 21.57 -10.49 -28.83
N ARG A 98 20.93 -10.18 -29.97
CA ARG A 98 19.47 -9.97 -30.04
C ARG A 98 18.73 -11.26 -29.69
N TRP A 99 19.06 -12.36 -30.37
CA TRP A 99 18.46 -13.66 -30.10
C TRP A 99 18.60 -14.09 -28.64
N MET A 100 19.79 -13.95 -28.05
CA MET A 100 19.99 -14.29 -26.62
C MET A 100 19.19 -13.39 -25.68
N ARG A 101 19.05 -12.10 -25.99
CA ARG A 101 18.25 -11.19 -25.16
C ARG A 101 16.78 -11.59 -25.14
N ASP A 102 16.27 -12.08 -26.26
CA ASP A 102 14.86 -12.39 -26.44
C ASP A 102 14.52 -13.81 -25.93
N GLN A 103 15.36 -14.81 -26.24
CA GLN A 103 15.14 -16.22 -25.86
C GLN A 103 15.73 -16.62 -24.50
N TYR A 104 16.80 -15.96 -24.06
CA TYR A 104 17.51 -16.27 -22.80
C TYR A 104 17.82 -15.00 -21.99
N PRO A 105 16.80 -14.23 -21.57
CA PRO A 105 16.98 -12.92 -20.92
C PRO A 105 17.82 -12.95 -19.63
N GLU A 106 17.82 -14.10 -18.95
CA GLU A 106 18.60 -14.37 -17.72
C GLU A 106 20.07 -14.72 -18.00
N GLN A 107 20.40 -15.16 -19.22
CA GLN A 107 21.74 -15.58 -19.58
C GLN A 107 22.45 -14.48 -20.36
N ARG A 108 23.32 -13.72 -19.67
CA ARG A 108 24.04 -12.59 -20.25
C ARG A 108 25.54 -12.82 -20.23
N PRO A 109 26.09 -13.64 -21.14
CA PRO A 109 27.51 -13.92 -21.16
C PRO A 109 28.31 -12.66 -21.53
N ALA A 110 29.48 -12.49 -20.89
CA ALA A 110 30.27 -11.25 -20.94
C ALA A 110 30.80 -10.88 -22.33
N PHE A 111 30.82 -11.82 -23.28
CA PHE A 111 31.27 -11.56 -24.65
C PHE A 111 30.23 -10.84 -25.52
N LEU A 112 28.95 -10.86 -25.12
CA LEU A 112 27.83 -10.20 -25.81
C LEU A 112 27.29 -9.00 -25.04
N PHE A 113 27.28 -9.09 -23.71
CA PHE A 113 26.66 -8.10 -22.85
C PHE A 113 27.70 -7.37 -22.00
N SER A 114 27.64 -6.04 -22.03
CA SER A 114 28.44 -5.18 -21.18
C SER A 114 28.13 -5.41 -19.70
N ARG A 115 29.00 -4.96 -18.80
CA ARG A 115 28.78 -5.08 -17.34
C ARG A 115 27.44 -4.45 -16.90
N ARG A 116 27.06 -3.32 -17.50
CA ARG A 116 25.79 -2.63 -17.19
C ARG A 116 24.59 -3.48 -17.59
N GLU A 117 24.62 -4.05 -18.80
CA GLU A 117 23.58 -4.95 -19.28
C GLU A 117 23.51 -6.23 -18.43
N ARG A 118 24.63 -6.75 -17.92
CA ARG A 118 24.62 -7.95 -17.07
C ARG A 118 24.03 -7.73 -15.68
N ILE A 119 24.17 -6.53 -15.13
CA ILE A 119 23.67 -6.19 -13.77
C ILE A 119 22.22 -5.67 -13.83
N ALA A 120 21.78 -5.13 -14.98
CA ALA A 120 20.40 -4.69 -15.15
C ALA A 120 19.44 -5.88 -15.03
N HIS A 121 18.43 -5.77 -14.16
CA HIS A 121 17.43 -6.83 -14.01
C HIS A 121 16.61 -6.96 -15.32
N PRO A 122 16.43 -8.16 -15.90
CA PRO A 122 15.70 -8.35 -17.15
C PRO A 122 14.31 -7.72 -17.21
N ILE A 123 13.63 -7.73 -16.06
CA ILE A 123 12.26 -7.26 -15.88
C ILE A 123 12.16 -5.74 -15.71
N ILE A 124 13.21 -5.08 -15.17
CA ILE A 124 13.18 -3.64 -14.91
C ILE A 124 13.68 -2.91 -16.16
N THR A 125 12.79 -2.79 -17.15
CA THR A 125 13.05 -2.00 -18.35
C THR A 125 13.10 -0.50 -18.01
N LEU A 126 13.71 0.29 -18.90
CA LEU A 126 13.72 1.75 -18.77
C LEU A 126 12.29 2.31 -18.70
N GLU A 127 11.37 1.72 -19.47
CA GLU A 127 9.95 2.10 -19.50
C GLU A 127 9.28 1.85 -18.16
N THR A 128 9.48 0.68 -17.53
CA THR A 128 8.99 0.40 -16.17
C THR A 128 9.56 1.39 -15.16
N GLY A 129 10.86 1.70 -15.27
CA GLY A 129 11.49 2.71 -14.41
C GLY A 129 10.89 4.11 -14.58
N GLN A 130 10.59 4.53 -15.81
CA GLN A 130 9.93 5.80 -16.10
C GLN A 130 8.48 5.84 -15.59
N ALA A 131 7.72 4.76 -15.79
CA ALA A 131 6.36 4.64 -15.29
C ALA A 131 6.31 4.78 -13.75
N MET A 132 7.18 4.07 -13.03
CA MET A 132 7.28 4.18 -11.56
C MET A 132 7.67 5.59 -11.12
N LEU A 133 8.51 6.30 -11.87
CA LEU A 133 8.87 7.69 -11.57
C LEU A 133 7.69 8.65 -11.76
N VAL A 134 6.85 8.43 -12.78
CA VAL A 134 5.64 9.21 -13.01
C VAL A 134 4.64 8.97 -11.88
N GLU A 135 4.38 7.71 -11.55
CA GLU A 135 3.48 7.31 -10.46
C GLU A 135 3.94 7.90 -9.12
N ARG A 136 5.24 7.81 -8.81
CA ARG A 136 5.81 8.44 -7.60
C ARG A 136 5.59 9.96 -7.57
N LYS A 137 5.70 10.64 -8.71
CA LYS A 137 5.45 12.09 -8.80
C LYS A 137 3.97 12.41 -8.58
N ALA A 138 3.05 11.62 -9.14
CA ALA A 138 1.61 11.76 -8.96
C ALA A 138 1.21 11.58 -7.49
N LEU A 139 1.64 10.48 -6.85
CA LEU A 139 1.40 10.22 -5.43
C LEU A 139 1.94 11.34 -4.53
N LYS A 140 3.12 11.88 -4.85
CA LYS A 140 3.69 13.00 -4.10
C LYS A 140 2.86 14.29 -4.26
N ALA A 141 2.25 14.50 -5.42
CA ALA A 141 1.36 15.64 -5.65
C ALA A 141 0.05 15.48 -4.86
N GLU A 142 -0.56 14.29 -4.90
CA GLU A 142 -1.77 13.97 -4.12
C GLU A 142 -1.53 14.11 -2.61
N LEU A 143 -0.41 13.59 -2.09
CA LEU A 143 -0.05 13.76 -0.68
C LEU A 143 0.08 15.22 -0.27
N LYS A 144 0.65 16.07 -1.15
CA LYS A 144 0.72 17.51 -0.90
C LYS A 144 -0.67 18.16 -0.91
N GLN A 145 -1.56 17.73 -1.79
CA GLN A 145 -2.94 18.20 -1.83
C GLN A 145 -3.71 17.82 -0.57
N CYS A 146 -3.64 16.55 -0.14
CA CYS A 146 -4.28 16.09 1.08
C CYS A 146 -3.76 16.85 2.32
N ARG A 147 -2.46 17.11 2.41
CA ARG A 147 -1.89 17.91 3.52
C ARG A 147 -2.47 19.32 3.56
N ARG A 148 -2.56 20.00 2.41
CA ARG A 148 -3.17 21.34 2.33
C ARG A 148 -4.64 21.32 2.74
N GLN A 149 -5.40 20.31 2.33
CA GLN A 149 -6.80 20.15 2.74
C GLN A 149 -6.92 19.96 4.25
N LEU A 150 -6.03 19.17 4.84
CA LEU A 150 -5.98 18.95 6.29
C LEU A 150 -5.63 20.24 7.04
N GLU A 151 -4.64 21.01 6.57
CA GLU A 151 -4.28 22.32 7.14
C GLU A 151 -5.47 23.30 7.07
N MET A 152 -6.18 23.37 5.94
CA MET A 152 -7.39 24.21 5.82
C MET A 152 -8.50 23.78 6.78
N LEU A 153 -8.75 22.48 6.91
CA LEU A 153 -9.73 21.94 7.85
C LEU A 153 -9.36 22.23 9.31
N GLN A 154 -8.08 22.13 9.66
CA GLN A 154 -7.59 22.48 10.98
C GLN A 154 -7.77 23.96 11.29
N GLU A 155 -7.48 24.84 10.33
CA GLU A 155 -7.71 26.29 10.47
C GLU A 155 -9.20 26.60 10.65
N GLN A 156 -10.06 25.99 9.81
CA GLN A 156 -11.52 26.11 9.96
C GLN A 156 -11.99 25.65 11.33
N HIS A 157 -11.49 24.51 11.82
CA HIS A 157 -11.81 24.00 13.14
C HIS A 157 -11.31 24.95 14.25
N HIS A 158 -10.11 25.52 14.11
CA HIS A 158 -9.58 26.49 15.07
C HIS A 158 -10.45 27.75 15.12
N VAL A 159 -10.84 28.29 13.96
CA VAL A 159 -11.73 29.45 13.86
C VAL A 159 -13.08 29.15 14.50
N LEU A 160 -13.70 28.01 14.21
CA LEU A 160 -14.97 27.60 14.81
C LEU A 160 -14.84 27.40 16.33
N SER A 161 -13.77 26.77 16.80
CA SER A 161 -13.50 26.58 18.24
C SER A 161 -13.33 27.91 18.96
N ASN A 162 -12.58 28.85 18.37
CA ASN A 162 -12.44 30.21 18.92
C ASN A 162 -13.76 30.97 18.88
N GLN A 163 -14.59 30.80 17.84
CA GLN A 163 -15.94 31.39 17.81
C GLN A 163 -16.80 30.82 18.93
N ILE A 164 -16.72 29.52 19.23
CA ILE A 164 -17.41 28.92 20.38
C ILE A 164 -16.91 29.49 21.72
N GLU A 165 -15.61 29.79 21.85
CA GLU A 165 -15.04 30.43 23.06
C GLU A 165 -15.35 31.93 23.17
N VAL A 166 -15.44 32.66 22.05
CA VAL A 166 -15.65 34.12 21.99
C VAL A 166 -17.14 34.48 21.95
N THR A 167 -18.00 33.57 21.50
CA THR A 167 -19.43 33.68 21.77
C THR A 167 -19.59 33.49 23.27
N PRO A 168 -20.01 34.49 24.06
CA PRO A 168 -20.32 34.24 25.46
C PRO A 168 -21.33 33.11 25.45
N ALA A 169 -21.08 32.04 26.20
CA ALA A 169 -21.98 30.91 26.35
C ALA A 169 -23.42 31.44 26.55
N CYS A 170 -24.16 31.50 25.46
CA CYS A 170 -25.50 32.05 25.44
C CYS A 170 -26.33 31.10 24.59
N ASN A 171 -27.08 30.28 25.34
CA ASN A 171 -28.33 29.65 24.93
C ASN A 171 -28.31 28.27 24.29
N GLU A 172 -27.48 27.36 24.80
CA GLU A 172 -27.96 25.97 24.94
C GLU A 172 -28.21 25.67 26.42
N TYR A 173 -29.47 25.92 26.82
CA TYR A 173 -30.16 25.38 28.00
C TYR A 173 -29.59 25.63 29.40
N SER A 174 -29.06 26.82 29.68
CA SER A 174 -29.14 27.30 31.07
C SER A 174 -30.57 27.76 31.31
N ILE A 175 -31.39 26.96 32.00
CA ILE A 175 -32.49 27.52 32.78
C ILE A 175 -31.84 28.58 33.65
N THR A 176 -31.94 29.86 33.28
CA THR A 176 -31.34 30.96 34.04
C THR A 176 -31.61 30.72 35.53
N ASN A 177 -30.63 30.96 36.43
CA ASN A 177 -30.80 30.78 37.87
C ASN A 177 -32.15 31.36 38.40
N ARG A 178 -32.65 32.41 37.73
CA ARG A 178 -33.99 32.97 37.90
C ARG A 178 -35.14 32.01 37.60
N ALA A 179 -35.14 31.34 36.45
CA ALA A 179 -36.16 30.36 36.07
C ALA A 179 -36.09 29.11 36.96
N GLU A 180 -34.90 28.64 37.33
CA GLU A 180 -34.77 27.52 38.27
C GLU A 180 -35.33 27.88 39.64
N SER A 181 -35.03 29.08 40.15
CA SER A 181 -35.63 29.56 41.40
C SER A 181 -37.14 29.69 41.29
N THR A 182 -37.65 30.16 40.14
CA THR A 182 -39.09 30.27 39.91
C THR A 182 -39.77 28.90 39.96
N TYR A 183 -39.20 27.88 39.30
CA TYR A 183 -39.72 26.51 39.39
C TYR A 183 -39.64 25.94 40.80
N GLN A 184 -38.55 26.19 41.53
CA GLN A 184 -38.44 25.75 42.92
C GLN A 184 -39.47 26.43 43.84
N HIS A 185 -39.80 27.71 43.62
CA HIS A 185 -40.87 28.39 44.36
C HIS A 185 -42.25 27.81 44.02
N ILE A 186 -42.54 27.59 42.74
CA ILE A 186 -43.82 26.98 42.30
C ILE A 186 -43.97 25.59 42.91
N ILE A 187 -42.94 24.74 42.82
CA ILE A 187 -42.95 23.38 43.38
C ILE A 187 -43.13 23.43 44.90
N GLY A 188 -42.38 24.30 45.59
CA GLY A 188 -42.48 24.42 47.04
C GLY A 188 -43.85 24.93 47.49
N GLY A 189 -44.43 25.92 46.81
CA GLY A 189 -45.77 26.42 47.09
C GLY A 189 -46.85 25.38 46.82
N MET A 190 -46.72 24.59 45.75
CA MET A 190 -47.61 23.44 45.50
C MET A 190 -47.52 22.41 46.62
N LEU A 191 -46.31 22.08 47.10
CA LEU A 191 -46.12 21.14 48.21
C LEU A 191 -46.76 21.67 49.51
N ASP A 192 -46.60 22.95 49.82
CA ASP A 192 -47.19 23.57 51.00
C ASP A 192 -48.73 23.60 50.91
N LEU A 193 -49.30 23.86 49.72
CA LEU A 193 -50.74 23.76 49.49
C LEU A 193 -51.25 22.33 49.62
N MET A 194 -50.61 21.36 48.96
CA MET A 194 -51.05 19.96 48.99
C MET A 194 -51.02 19.38 50.40
N LEU A 195 -50.04 19.75 51.22
CA LEU A 195 -49.91 19.30 52.61
C LEU A 195 -50.62 20.22 53.62
N GLY A 196 -51.21 21.33 53.13
CA GLY A 196 -51.88 22.34 53.91
C GLY A 196 -53.37 22.07 54.14
N GLN A 197 -53.99 22.98 54.88
CA GLN A 197 -55.41 22.94 55.21
C GLN A 197 -56.00 24.35 55.08
N SER A 198 -57.30 24.44 54.79
CA SER A 198 -58.04 25.69 54.76
C SER A 198 -58.07 26.35 56.15
N PRO A 199 -58.37 27.66 56.24
CA PRO A 199 -58.56 28.33 57.53
C PRO A 199 -59.66 27.70 58.40
N ALA A 200 -60.58 26.94 57.80
CA ALA A 200 -61.62 26.16 58.48
C ALA A 200 -61.18 24.72 58.85
N GLY A 201 -59.90 24.38 58.65
CA GLY A 201 -59.31 23.09 59.01
C GLY A 201 -59.50 21.96 57.98
N THR A 202 -60.01 22.25 56.79
CA THR A 202 -60.21 21.22 55.74
C THR A 202 -58.93 21.02 54.93
N PRO A 203 -58.35 19.80 54.84
CA PRO A 203 -57.17 19.55 54.02
C PRO A 203 -57.40 19.85 52.54
N TYR A 204 -56.42 20.48 51.88
CA TYR A 204 -56.52 20.79 50.45
C TYR A 204 -56.28 19.56 49.55
N SER A 205 -55.61 18.52 50.05
CA SER A 205 -55.40 17.28 49.31
C SER A 205 -55.59 16.04 50.18
N CYS A 206 -55.70 14.86 49.55
CA CYS A 206 -55.74 13.57 50.23
C CYS A 206 -54.35 13.11 50.73
N PHE A 207 -53.26 13.77 50.31
CA PHE A 207 -51.91 13.42 50.73
C PHE A 207 -51.58 14.04 52.08
N LYS A 208 -51.10 13.20 53.01
CA LYS A 208 -50.75 13.62 54.39
C LYS A 208 -49.26 13.88 54.58
N THR A 209 -48.42 13.31 53.74
CA THR A 209 -46.96 13.44 53.84
C THR A 209 -46.31 13.62 52.48
N GLN A 210 -45.09 14.14 52.46
CA GLN A 210 -44.32 14.33 51.24
C GLN A 210 -43.96 12.98 50.60
N GLU A 211 -43.71 11.96 51.40
CA GLU A 211 -43.42 10.60 50.95
C GLU A 211 -44.61 9.99 50.21
N ALA A 212 -45.85 10.27 50.66
CA ALA A 212 -47.05 9.83 49.95
C ALA A 212 -47.17 10.48 48.56
N ILE A 213 -46.76 11.75 48.42
CA ILE A 213 -46.71 12.46 47.13
C ILE A 213 -45.61 11.86 46.23
N VAL A 214 -44.43 11.57 46.77
CA VAL A 214 -43.31 10.96 46.04
C VAL A 214 -43.70 9.57 45.53
N SER A 215 -44.28 8.72 46.38
CA SER A 215 -44.73 7.39 46.00
C SER A 215 -45.81 7.43 44.92
N ALA A 216 -46.76 8.38 45.02
CA ALA A 216 -47.79 8.56 44.00
C ALA A 216 -47.19 9.02 42.65
N LEU A 217 -46.26 9.98 42.67
CA LEU A 217 -45.60 10.46 41.44
C LEU A 217 -44.79 9.36 40.75
N ILE A 218 -44.08 8.52 41.51
CA ILE A 218 -43.35 7.38 40.96
C ILE A 218 -44.32 6.35 40.39
N ALA A 219 -45.39 6.02 41.11
CA ALA A 219 -46.37 5.03 40.65
C ALA A 219 -47.10 5.46 39.37
N HIS A 220 -47.35 6.76 39.18
CA HIS A 220 -48.09 7.29 38.03
C HIS A 220 -47.19 7.69 36.85
N HIS A 221 -45.92 7.98 37.08
CA HIS A 221 -45.00 8.53 36.06
C HIS A 221 -43.67 7.78 35.99
N ASP A 222 -43.69 6.48 36.28
CA ASP A 222 -42.50 5.63 36.21
C ASP A 222 -41.88 5.66 34.80
N GLY A 223 -40.55 5.61 34.73
CA GLY A 223 -39.79 5.64 33.48
C GLY A 223 -39.50 7.02 32.88
N ILE A 224 -40.02 8.12 33.44
CA ILE A 224 -39.66 9.47 33.01
C ILE A 224 -38.33 9.90 33.65
N MET A 225 -37.37 10.29 32.80
CA MET A 225 -36.06 10.78 33.25
C MET A 225 -36.23 11.94 34.27
N GLY A 226 -35.66 11.78 35.46
CA GLY A 226 -35.73 12.77 36.54
C GLY A 226 -36.86 12.55 37.57
N ILE A 227 -37.80 11.62 37.32
CA ILE A 227 -38.85 11.22 38.26
C ILE A 227 -38.41 9.92 38.97
N THR A 228 -37.36 10.04 39.78
CA THR A 228 -36.90 8.94 40.67
C THR A 228 -37.01 9.38 42.12
N GLU A 229 -37.18 8.43 43.04
CA GLU A 229 -37.31 8.71 44.48
C GLU A 229 -36.20 9.63 45.00
N ARG A 230 -34.94 9.32 44.64
CA ARG A 230 -33.77 10.13 45.00
C ARG A 230 -33.87 11.57 44.47
N THR A 231 -34.30 11.74 43.21
CA THR A 231 -34.36 13.06 42.56
C THR A 231 -35.48 13.91 43.12
N LEU A 232 -36.67 13.33 43.28
CA LEU A 232 -37.84 14.00 43.85
C LEU A 232 -37.58 14.43 45.30
N ASN A 233 -37.03 13.54 46.14
CA ASN A 233 -36.68 13.89 47.52
C ASN A 233 -35.67 15.05 47.58
N GLY A 234 -34.64 15.03 46.72
CA GLY A 234 -33.67 16.11 46.61
C GLY A 234 -34.30 17.45 46.20
N LYS A 235 -35.10 17.45 45.12
CA LYS A 235 -35.72 18.67 44.59
C LYS A 235 -36.82 19.22 45.51
N PHE A 236 -37.63 18.38 46.14
CA PHE A 236 -38.65 18.81 47.10
C PHE A 236 -38.03 19.39 48.37
N ALA A 237 -36.96 18.79 48.89
CA ALA A 237 -36.23 19.35 50.03
C ALA A 237 -35.63 20.73 49.70
N GLN A 238 -35.07 20.89 48.51
CA GLN A 238 -34.53 22.17 48.05
C GLN A 238 -35.62 23.23 47.89
N ALA A 239 -36.74 22.87 47.24
CA ALA A 239 -37.88 23.75 47.03
C ALA A 239 -38.49 24.23 48.36
N ARG A 240 -38.72 23.32 49.32
CA ARG A 240 -39.26 23.68 50.65
C ARG A 240 -38.32 24.57 51.46
N ARG A 241 -37.00 24.33 51.40
CA ARG A 241 -36.01 25.19 52.08
C ARG A 241 -36.09 26.62 51.56
N ARG A 242 -36.20 26.80 50.24
CA ARG A 242 -36.32 28.12 49.62
C ARG A 242 -37.66 28.81 49.91
N MET A 243 -38.76 28.05 49.91
CA MET A 243 -40.07 28.59 50.29
C MET A 243 -40.09 29.06 51.74
N ARG A 244 -39.55 28.26 52.67
CA ARG A 244 -39.44 28.66 54.09
C ARG A 244 -38.58 29.89 54.30
N SER A 245 -37.51 30.08 53.52
CA SER A 245 -36.70 31.31 53.60
C SER A 245 -37.41 32.57 53.07
N LEU A 246 -38.53 32.42 52.34
CA LEU A 246 -39.33 33.53 51.84
C LEU A 246 -40.55 33.83 52.71
N THR A 247 -40.99 32.86 53.52
CA THR A 247 -42.19 32.98 54.38
C THR A 247 -41.87 33.10 55.88
N ALA A 248 -40.59 33.00 56.26
CA ALA A 248 -40.07 33.31 57.60
C ALA A 248 -39.64 34.77 57.70
#